data_AF-A0A9W7YJZ5-F1
#
_entry.id   AF-A0A9W7YJZ5-F1
#
_cell.length_a   1.000
_cell.length_b   1.000
_cell.length_c   1.000
_cell.angle_alpha   90.00
_cell.angle_beta   90.00
_cell.angle_gamma   90.00
#
_symmetry.space_group_name_H-M   'P 1'
#
loop_
_entity.id
_entity.type
_entity.pdbx_description
1 polymer ?
#
loop_
_entity_poly.entity_id
_entity_poly.type
_entity_poly.pdbx_seq_one_letter_code
_entity_poly.pdbx_strand_id
1 'polypeptide(L)'
;MRHPQMFLSRVFSKENAAANPQCKIDVVTTNYAKDPATVDVKFKDGKEVHIDGGELHGDDIIAQVEKYSKKLSQQEDLKSQ
;
A
#
# COMPACT_ATOMS: atom_id res chain seq x y z
N MET A 1 6.85 -5.21 -17.06
CA MET A 1 7.22 -4.81 -15.69
C MET A 1 6.57 -5.78 -14.72
N ARG A 2 7.26 -6.17 -13.63
CA ARG A 2 6.67 -7.06 -12.62
C ARG A 2 5.61 -6.29 -11.81
N HIS A 3 4.47 -6.92 -11.50
CA HIS A 3 3.29 -6.32 -10.85
C HIS A 3 3.58 -5.44 -9.60
N PRO A 4 4.49 -5.83 -8.68
CA PRO A 4 4.81 -5.05 -7.47
C PRO A 4 5.57 -3.75 -7.76
N GLN A 5 6.36 -3.71 -8.84
CA GLN A 5 7.09 -2.49 -9.22
C GLN A 5 6.14 -1.39 -9.73
N MET A 6 5.02 -1.79 -10.34
CA MET A 6 4.00 -0.83 -10.77
C MET A 6 3.29 -0.20 -9.56
N PHE A 7 2.96 -1.02 -8.54
CA PHE A 7 2.42 -0.55 -7.27
C PHE A 7 3.39 0.45 -6.60
N LEU A 8 4.65 0.07 -6.44
CA LEU A 8 5.68 0.94 -5.86
C LEU A 8 5.82 2.26 -6.62
N SER A 9 5.87 2.23 -7.96
CA SER A 9 5.99 3.44 -8.79
C SER A 9 4.83 4.42 -8.58
N ARG A 10 3.61 3.92 -8.39
CA ARG A 10 2.43 4.78 -8.16
C ARG A 10 2.34 5.30 -6.73
N VAL A 11 2.70 4.49 -5.75
CA VAL A 11 2.67 4.91 -4.32
C VAL A 11 3.84 5.85 -4.00
N PHE A 12 5.03 5.56 -4.53
CA PHE A 12 6.26 6.34 -4.34
C PHE A 12 6.30 7.58 -5.25
N SER A 13 5.28 8.45 -5.15
CA SER A 13 5.18 9.70 -5.88
C SER A 13 5.43 10.91 -4.96
N LYS A 14 5.94 12.01 -5.52
CA LYS A 14 6.11 13.27 -4.78
C LYS A 14 4.79 13.82 -4.24
N GLU A 15 3.71 13.61 -4.99
CA GLU A 15 2.35 14.02 -4.60
C GLU A 15 1.87 13.26 -3.36
N ASN A 16 2.03 11.94 -3.34
CA ASN A 16 1.62 11.11 -2.19
C ASN A 16 2.46 11.41 -0.95
N ALA A 17 3.77 11.62 -1.12
CA ALA A 17 4.66 12.00 -0.03
C ALA A 17 4.28 13.37 0.58
N ALA A 18 3.81 14.32 -0.24
CA ALA A 18 3.32 15.61 0.25
C ALA A 18 1.97 15.49 0.95
N ALA A 19 1.08 14.61 0.46
CA ALA A 19 -0.23 14.39 1.05
C ALA A 19 -0.18 13.69 2.42
N ASN A 20 0.78 12.79 2.63
CA ASN A 20 1.01 12.15 3.92
C ASN A 20 2.51 12.01 4.24
N PRO A 21 3.15 13.06 4.77
CA PRO A 21 4.58 13.05 5.06
C PRO A 21 4.98 12.10 6.19
N GLN A 22 4.02 11.59 6.97
CA GLN A 22 4.26 10.61 8.03
C GLN A 22 4.20 9.16 7.51
N CYS A 23 3.71 8.94 6.28
CA CYS A 23 3.71 7.62 5.66
C CYS A 23 5.14 7.21 5.31
N LYS A 24 5.60 6.09 5.88
CA LYS A 24 6.91 5.51 5.57
C LYS A 24 6.74 4.41 4.54
N ILE A 25 7.58 4.43 3.50
CA ILE A 25 7.61 3.40 2.47
C ILE A 25 8.99 2.74 2.53
N ASP A 26 9.03 1.51 3.01
CA ASP A 26 10.23 0.68 3.04
C ASP A 26 10.19 -0.31 1.87
N VAL A 27 11.24 -0.33 1.04
CA VAL A 27 11.35 -1.22 -0.12
C VAL A 27 12.51 -2.17 0.10
N VAL A 28 12.21 -3.47 0.21
CA VAL A 28 13.21 -4.53 0.30
C VAL A 28 13.31 -5.22 -1.06
N THR A 29 14.49 -5.16 -1.67
CA THR A 29 14.80 -5.92 -2.88
C THR A 29 15.62 -7.15 -2.53
N THR A 30 15.17 -8.32 -2.96
CA THR A 30 15.94 -9.56 -2.80
C THR A 30 16.47 -10.02 -4.16
N ASN A 31 17.65 -10.63 -4.14
CA ASN A 31 18.27 -11.21 -5.34
C ASN A 31 17.85 -12.68 -5.55
N TYR A 32 17.02 -13.24 -4.67
CA TYR A 32 16.56 -14.61 -4.75
C TYR A 32 15.24 -14.66 -5.53
N ALA A 33 15.27 -15.29 -6.70
CA ALA A 33 14.08 -15.46 -7.55
C ALA A 33 12.94 -16.28 -6.89
N LYS A 34 13.18 -16.86 -5.71
CA LYS A 34 12.22 -17.66 -4.95
C LYS A 34 11.46 -16.88 -3.88
N ASP A 35 11.89 -15.66 -3.54
CA ASP A 35 11.12 -14.86 -2.58
C ASP A 35 9.85 -14.35 -3.28
N PRO A 36 8.66 -14.63 -2.71
CA PRO A 36 7.44 -14.07 -3.24
C PRO A 36 7.49 -12.55 -3.10
N ALA A 37 7.03 -11.84 -4.13
CA ALA A 37 6.86 -10.42 -3.98
C ALA A 37 5.66 -10.17 -3.07
N THR A 38 5.88 -9.57 -1.91
CA THR A 38 4.82 -9.24 -0.95
C THR A 38 4.71 -7.72 -0.80
N VAL A 39 3.52 -7.28 -0.41
CA VAL A 39 3.25 -5.89 -0.02
C VAL A 39 2.58 -5.90 1.34
N ASP A 40 3.23 -5.28 2.31
CA ASP A 40 2.73 -5.09 3.66
C ASP A 40 2.29 -3.64 3.86
N VAL A 41 1.03 -3.43 4.23
CA VAL A 41 0.48 -2.10 4.49
C VAL A 41 -0.04 -2.02 5.91
N LYS A 42 0.53 -1.10 6.69
CA LYS A 42 0.08 -0.79 8.05
C LYS A 42 -0.63 0.56 8.09
N PHE A 43 -1.89 0.55 8.51
CA PHE A 43 -2.70 1.74 8.66
C PHE A 43 -2.56 2.33 10.07
N LYS A 44 -2.94 3.60 10.24
CA LYS A 44 -2.79 4.34 11.52
C LYS A 44 -3.67 3.81 12.66
N ASP A 45 -4.72 3.07 12.34
CA ASP A 45 -5.56 2.35 13.30
C ASP A 45 -4.89 1.05 13.80
N GLY A 46 -3.69 0.74 13.31
CA GLY A 46 -2.95 -0.46 13.65
C GLY A 46 -3.31 -1.66 12.77
N LYS A 47 -4.25 -1.54 11.82
CA LYS A 47 -4.57 -2.65 10.93
C LYS A 47 -3.45 -2.89 9.94
N GLU A 48 -3.13 -4.17 9.75
CA GLU A 48 -2.14 -4.64 8.78
C GLU A 48 -2.85 -5.41 7.66
N VAL A 49 -2.42 -5.16 6.42
CA VAL A 49 -2.88 -5.85 5.22
C VAL A 49 -1.65 -6.44 4.55
N HIS A 50 -1.61 -7.77 4.49
CA HIS A 50 -0.60 -8.53 3.79
C HIS A 50 -1.13 -8.92 2.42
N ILE A 51 -0.37 -8.65 1.37
CA ILE A 51 -0.76 -8.89 -0.01
C ILE A 51 0.34 -9.67 -0.72
N ASP A 52 0.01 -10.88 -1.17
CA ASP A 52 0.86 -11.70 -2.02
C ASP A 52 0.83 -11.18 -3.47
N GLY A 53 1.86 -10.43 -3.85
CA GLY A 53 2.05 -9.84 -5.18
C GLY A 53 2.41 -10.85 -6.29
N GLY A 54 2.41 -12.15 -5.97
CA GLY A 54 2.50 -13.23 -6.96
C GLY A 54 1.16 -13.57 -7.65
N GLU A 55 0.03 -13.26 -6.99
CA GLU A 55 -1.30 -13.65 -7.47
C GLU A 55 -2.14 -12.46 -7.99
N LEU A 56 -1.74 -11.22 -7.69
CA LEU A 56 -2.52 -10.01 -7.97
C LEU A 56 -1.82 -9.06 -8.94
N HIS A 57 -2.59 -8.41 -9.82
CA HIS A 57 -2.06 -7.32 -10.64
C HIS A 57 -1.84 -6.07 -9.78
N GLY A 58 -0.89 -5.23 -10.18
CA GLY A 58 -0.57 -4.01 -9.43
C GLY A 58 -1.77 -3.08 -9.20
N ASP A 59 -2.72 -3.03 -10.14
CA ASP A 59 -3.97 -2.27 -10.00
C ASP A 59 -4.90 -2.83 -8.90
N ASP A 60 -4.94 -4.16 -8.71
CA ASP A 60 -5.76 -4.80 -7.66
C ASP A 60 -5.22 -4.47 -6.26
N ILE A 61 -3.90 -4.46 -6.11
CA ILE A 61 -3.22 -4.07 -4.87
C ILE A 61 -3.61 -2.64 -4.49
N ILE A 62 -3.61 -1.72 -5.46
CA ILE A 62 -4.00 -0.32 -5.23
C ILE A 62 -5.47 -0.24 -4.81
N ALA A 63 -6.36 -0.88 -5.57
CA ALA A 63 -7.79 -0.84 -5.30
C ALA A 63 -8.12 -1.37 -3.88
N GLN A 64 -7.41 -2.40 -3.41
CA GLN A 64 -7.58 -2.94 -2.06
C GLN A 64 -7.14 -1.96 -0.98
N VAL A 65 -5.97 -1.33 -1.14
CA VAL A 65 -5.44 -0.32 -0.21
C VAL A 65 -6.33 0.92 -0.17
N GLU A 66 -6.76 1.43 -1.33
CA GLU A 66 -7.66 2.59 -1.44
C GLU A 66 -9.02 2.32 -0.79
N LYS A 67 -9.59 1.12 -1.00
CA LYS A 67 -10.86 0.72 -0.39
C LYS A 67 -10.78 0.75 1.14
N TYR A 68 -9.68 0.28 1.72
CA TYR A 68 -9.51 0.34 3.17
C TYR A 68 -9.29 1.77 3.67
N SER A 69 -8.41 2.53 3.00
CA SER A 69 -8.13 3.93 3.32
C SER A 69 -9.40 4.79 3.33
N LYS A 70 -10.27 4.66 2.31
CA LYS A 70 -11.56 5.37 2.23
C LYS A 70 -12.49 5.01 3.40
N LYS A 71 -12.58 3.73 3.78
CA LYS A 71 -13.39 3.31 4.92
C LYS A 71 -12.87 3.89 6.23
N LEU A 72 -11.56 3.90 6.43
CA LEU A 72 -10.94 4.47 7.62
C LEU A 72 -11.21 5.97 7.70
N SER A 73 -11.00 6.70 6.60
CA SER A 73 -11.27 8.13 6.52
C SER A 73 -12.74 8.48 6.85
N GLN A 74 -13.70 7.73 6.30
CA GLN A 74 -15.12 7.93 6.62
C GLN A 74 -15.43 7.67 8.09
N GLN A 75 -14.82 6.65 8.69
CA GLN A 75 -15.03 6.35 10.12
C GLN A 75 -14.46 7.43 11.03
N GLU A 76 -13.38 8.11 10.64
CA GLU A 76 -12.80 9.20 11.41
C GLU A 76 -13.60 10.49 11.29
N ASP A 77 -14.12 10.79 10.10
CA ASP A 77 -15.01 11.93 9.88
C ASP A 77 -16.27 11.82 10.74
N LEU A 78 -16.90 10.64 10.76
CA LEU A 78 -18.06 10.33 11.60
C LEU A 78 -17.79 10.43 13.12
N LYS A 79 -16.55 10.18 13.56
CA LYS A 79 -16.15 10.31 14.98
C LYS A 79 -15.79 11.73 15.38
N SER A 80 -15.53 12.60 14.41
CA SER A 80 -15.09 13.98 14.61
C SER A 80 -16.25 14.98 14.58
N GLN A 81 -17.48 14.52 14.31
CA GLN A 81 -18.73 15.27 14.48
C GLN A 81 -19.30 15.09 15.89
#